data_AF-A0A9K3KT50-F1
#
_entry.id   AF-A0A9K3KT50-F1
#
_cell.length_a   1.000
_cell.length_b   1.000
_cell.length_c   1.000
_cell.angle_alpha   90.00
_cell.angle_beta   90.00
_cell.angle_gamma   90.00
#
_symmetry.space_group_name_H-M   'P 1'
#
loop_
_entity.id
_entity.type
_entity.pdbx_description
1 polymer ?
#
loop_
_entity_poly.entity_id
_entity_poly.type
_entity_poly.pdbx_seq_one_letter_code
_entity_poly.pdbx_strand_id
1 'polypeptide(L)'
;MIVPASVKQSPGMAFRNVYSTLLLIFCTIIVIAVIIDGNTKLASVMHPSITVIILFVGLIWLSMVEGGQASLVGLPPVQMSLYEDSHPSTHRIMKVVNRGDNLDRYLMGRQFLVLALVFVENLCGDPLDMDKSLQVLGMPIIINKIFLNTGLALFFMTAMLGKISAQVIASRCMLDYVNTLFALFTFQISRLIEASGLLHCCYLSQTFFSWAAGQPLETKEANRSWIGQILFWGRVLMSLAILGMSFAVTLSALFHGQTTMWDGVPNGVAVVLFFVFMMIVGMLEGMQIAFFAVARMTEEERSRSFWAKRTCDVLFGGDGRNLPGFMVGR
;
A
#
# COMPACT_ATOMS: atom_id res chain seq x y z
N MET A 1 29.26 6.03 -8.57
CA MET A 1 28.72 6.95 -7.53
C MET A 1 28.43 8.29 -8.22
N ILE A 2 27.26 8.44 -8.84
CA ILE A 2 26.83 9.73 -9.36
C ILE A 2 26.13 10.41 -8.19
N VAL A 3 26.85 11.26 -7.47
CA VAL A 3 26.24 12.19 -6.52
C VAL A 3 25.34 13.09 -7.35
N PRO A 4 24.01 13.09 -7.17
CA PRO A 4 23.17 14.00 -7.93
C PRO A 4 23.57 15.43 -7.59
N ALA A 5 23.68 16.27 -8.63
CA ALA A 5 23.96 17.69 -8.51
C ALA A 5 23.17 18.28 -7.32
N SER A 6 23.85 19.01 -6.45
CA SER A 6 23.25 19.62 -5.26
C SER A 6 22.01 20.42 -5.67
N VAL A 7 20.83 19.85 -5.43
CA VAL A 7 19.58 20.60 -5.54
C VAL A 7 19.76 21.78 -4.59
N LYS A 8 19.83 23.01 -5.12
CA LYS A 8 19.86 24.23 -4.32
C LYS A 8 18.64 24.18 -3.40
N GLN A 9 18.86 23.80 -2.14
CA GLN A 9 17.77 23.70 -1.19
C GLN A 9 17.34 25.12 -0.87
N SER A 10 16.16 25.52 -1.35
CA SER A 10 15.56 26.75 -0.87
C SER A 10 15.38 26.65 0.65
N PRO A 11 15.47 27.75 1.40
CA PRO A 11 15.33 27.73 2.86
C PRO A 11 14.04 27.03 3.32
N GLY A 12 12.95 27.18 2.55
CA GLY A 12 11.69 26.50 2.80
C GLY A 12 11.73 24.97 2.61
N MET A 13 12.52 24.45 1.66
CA MET A 13 12.72 23.00 1.51
C MET A 13 13.57 22.42 2.62
N ALA A 14 14.64 23.11 3.03
CA ALA A 14 15.48 22.68 4.14
C ALA A 14 14.67 22.59 5.45
N PHE A 15 13.86 23.60 5.75
CA PHE A 15 12.97 23.59 6.92
C PHE A 15 12.00 22.40 6.90
N ARG A 16 11.32 22.15 5.76
CA ARG A 16 10.37 21.03 5.63
C ARG A 16 11.05 19.68 5.83
N ASN A 17 12.26 19.50 5.30
CA ASN A 17 13.02 18.26 5.47
C ASN A 17 13.41 18.02 6.94
N VAL A 18 13.89 19.08 7.62
CA VAL A 18 14.26 19.00 9.04
C VAL A 18 13.03 18.69 9.90
N TYR A 19 11.93 19.43 9.70
CA TYR A 19 10.68 19.21 10.42
C TYR A 19 10.14 17.79 10.22
N SER A 20 10.08 17.33 8.97
CA SER A 20 9.66 15.97 8.61
C SER A 20 10.52 14.90 9.30
N THR A 21 11.84 15.09 9.31
CA THR A 21 12.78 14.14 9.92
C THR A 21 12.62 14.10 11.44
N LEU A 22 12.48 15.26 12.09
CA LEU A 22 12.24 15.35 13.53
C LEU A 22 10.90 14.73 13.93
N LEU A 23 9.84 14.97 13.13
CA LEU A 23 8.53 14.38 13.35
C LEU A 23 8.60 12.85 13.27
N LEU A 24 9.32 12.30 12.30
CA LEU A 24 9.53 10.86 12.18
C LEU A 24 10.26 10.29 13.39
N ILE A 25 11.40 10.88 13.77
CA ILE A 25 12.18 10.44 14.94
C ILE A 25 11.30 10.44 16.20
N PHE A 26 10.53 11.52 16.39
CA PHE A 26 9.60 11.67 17.50
C PHE A 26 8.52 10.58 17.50
N CYS A 27 7.86 10.34 16.36
CA CYS A 27 6.84 9.30 16.23
C CYS A 27 7.43 7.91 16.50
N THR A 28 8.62 7.61 15.98
CA THR A 28 9.30 6.33 16.20
C THR A 28 9.64 6.13 17.68
N ILE A 29 10.18 7.14 18.36
CA ILE A 29 10.51 7.06 19.79
C ILE A 29 9.25 6.78 20.61
N ILE A 30 8.17 7.49 20.33
CA ILE A 30 6.91 7.34 21.06
C ILE A 30 6.30 5.97 20.87
N VAL A 31 6.22 5.47 19.62
CA VAL A 31 5.65 4.15 19.35
C VAL A 31 6.48 3.06 20.03
N ILE A 32 7.82 3.14 19.96
CA ILE A 32 8.69 2.19 20.64
C ILE A 32 8.52 2.27 22.16
N ALA A 33 8.38 3.47 22.72
CA ALA A 33 8.16 3.64 24.17
C ALA A 33 6.85 2.97 24.62
N VAL A 34 5.74 3.17 23.89
CA VAL A 34 4.46 2.51 24.22
C VAL A 34 4.58 0.98 24.16
N ILE A 35 5.33 0.46 23.19
CA ILE A 35 5.58 -0.99 23.08
C ILE A 35 6.40 -1.48 24.27
N ILE A 36 7.48 -0.78 24.62
CA ILE A 36 8.35 -1.12 25.76
C ILE A 36 7.57 -1.10 27.09
N ASP A 37 6.66 -0.15 27.24
CA ASP A 37 5.77 -0.06 28.40
C ASP A 37 4.71 -1.18 28.44
N GLY A 38 4.63 -2.03 27.42
CA GLY A 38 3.68 -3.15 27.35
C GLY A 38 2.25 -2.72 27.02
N ASN A 39 2.05 -1.46 26.63
CA ASN A 39 0.74 -0.84 26.47
C ASN A 39 0.15 -1.03 25.06
N THR A 40 0.62 -2.00 24.28
CA THR A 40 0.03 -2.35 22.98
C THR A 40 -0.51 -3.77 22.97
N LYS A 41 -1.43 -4.05 22.04
CA LYS A 41 -2.16 -5.32 22.02
C LYS A 41 -1.26 -6.54 21.91
N LEU A 42 -0.17 -6.42 21.17
CA LEU A 42 0.80 -7.50 21.03
C LEU A 42 1.83 -7.50 22.18
N ALA A 43 2.24 -6.32 22.68
CA ALA A 43 3.17 -6.22 23.81
C ALA A 43 2.57 -6.64 25.15
N SER A 44 1.24 -6.65 25.29
CA SER A 44 0.57 -7.15 26.49
C SER A 44 0.57 -8.69 26.61
N VAL A 45 0.81 -9.39 25.49
CA VAL A 45 0.80 -10.86 25.42
C VAL A 45 2.17 -11.47 25.09
N MET A 46 3.10 -10.67 24.56
CA MET A 46 4.47 -11.09 24.22
C MET A 46 5.49 -10.10 24.75
N HIS A 47 6.74 -10.56 24.91
CA HIS A 47 7.83 -9.70 25.37
C HIS A 47 7.98 -8.46 24.47
N PRO A 48 8.03 -7.23 25.03
CA PRO A 48 8.07 -5.99 24.25
C PRO A 48 9.13 -5.94 23.15
N SER A 49 10.34 -6.47 23.41
CA SER A 49 11.41 -6.51 22.39
C SER A 49 11.04 -7.36 21.17
N ILE A 50 10.28 -8.44 21.35
CA ILE A 50 9.80 -9.27 20.23
C ILE A 50 8.78 -8.47 19.41
N THR A 51 7.87 -7.74 20.08
CA THR A 51 6.90 -6.85 19.40
C THR A 51 7.60 -5.77 18.58
N VAL A 52 8.67 -5.16 19.11
CA VAL A 52 9.49 -4.20 18.34
C VAL A 52 10.12 -4.87 17.12
N ILE A 53 10.68 -6.07 17.26
CA ILE A 53 11.27 -6.81 16.12
C ILE A 53 10.20 -7.09 15.06
N ILE A 54 9.02 -7.56 15.45
CA ILE A 54 7.92 -7.85 14.53
C ILE A 54 7.49 -6.57 13.80
N LEU A 55 7.38 -5.44 14.50
CA LEU A 55 7.04 -4.15 13.89
C LEU A 55 8.06 -3.75 12.82
N PHE A 56 9.36 -3.81 13.12
CA PHE A 56 10.40 -3.44 12.15
C PHE A 56 10.50 -4.41 10.97
N VAL A 57 10.30 -5.72 11.21
CA VAL A 57 10.20 -6.71 10.13
C VAL A 57 8.98 -6.41 9.24
N GLY A 58 7.85 -6.07 9.86
CA GLY A 58 6.63 -5.62 9.16
C GLY A 58 6.89 -4.42 8.27
N LEU A 59 7.49 -3.35 8.82
CA LEU A 59 7.83 -2.13 8.08
C LEU A 59 8.80 -2.37 6.92
N ILE A 60 9.83 -3.20 7.11
CA ILE A 60 10.78 -3.56 6.05
C ILE A 60 10.07 -4.34 4.95
N TRP A 61 9.16 -5.26 5.32
CA TRP A 61 8.39 -6.00 4.34
C TRP A 61 7.40 -5.11 3.60
N LEU A 62 6.70 -4.23 4.31
CA LEU A 62 5.78 -3.27 3.72
C LEU A 62 6.51 -2.36 2.72
N SER A 63 7.71 -1.91 3.06
CA SER A 63 8.61 -1.16 2.17
C SER A 63 8.85 -1.92 0.88
N MET A 64 9.25 -3.19 0.96
CA MET A 64 9.47 -4.03 -0.22
C MET A 64 8.19 -4.23 -1.06
N VAL A 65 7.03 -4.39 -0.42
CA VAL A 65 5.75 -4.57 -1.10
C VAL A 65 5.32 -3.29 -1.84
N GLU A 66 5.52 -2.12 -1.25
CA GLU A 66 5.13 -0.82 -1.82
C GLU A 66 6.11 -0.33 -2.88
N GLY A 67 7.42 -0.37 -2.62
CA GLY A 67 8.45 -0.04 -3.61
C GLY A 67 8.52 -1.07 -4.73
N GLY A 68 8.25 -2.34 -4.43
CA GLY A 68 8.15 -3.42 -5.41
C GLY A 68 7.02 -3.18 -6.41
N GLN A 69 5.85 -2.71 -5.97
CA GLN A 69 4.75 -2.34 -6.88
C GLN A 69 5.18 -1.24 -7.84
N ALA A 70 5.78 -0.15 -7.35
CA ALA A 70 6.24 0.94 -8.20
C ALA A 70 7.23 0.45 -9.28
N SER A 71 8.09 -0.51 -8.91
CA SER A 71 9.10 -1.09 -9.80
C SER A 71 8.53 -2.13 -10.76
N LEU A 72 7.58 -2.98 -10.36
CA LEU A 72 6.99 -4.03 -11.22
C LEU A 72 5.84 -3.50 -12.11
N VAL A 73 5.12 -2.50 -11.60
CA VAL A 73 4.59 -1.31 -12.31
C VAL A 73 5.43 -0.88 -13.51
N GLY A 74 6.70 -0.83 -13.15
CA GLY A 74 7.70 0.09 -13.59
C GLY A 74 8.67 -0.47 -14.64
N LEU A 75 8.62 -1.75 -14.92
CA LEU A 75 9.63 -2.42 -15.73
C LEU A 75 9.13 -3.13 -17.00
N PRO A 76 7.84 -3.47 -17.21
CA PRO A 76 7.40 -4.21 -18.39
C PRO A 76 7.82 -3.64 -19.76
N PRO A 77 7.84 -2.31 -20.00
CA PRO A 77 8.27 -1.73 -21.28
C PRO A 77 9.79 -1.80 -21.53
N VAL A 78 10.60 -2.04 -20.50
CA VAL A 78 12.06 -2.06 -20.63
C VAL A 78 12.48 -3.42 -21.20
N GLN A 79 13.33 -3.42 -22.24
CA GLN A 79 13.82 -4.65 -22.84
C GLN A 79 14.63 -5.46 -21.83
N MET A 80 14.23 -6.72 -21.62
CA MET A 80 14.77 -7.59 -20.57
C MET A 80 16.24 -7.98 -20.78
N SER A 81 16.72 -7.98 -22.02
CA SER A 81 18.12 -8.30 -22.37
C SER A 81 19.10 -7.24 -21.87
N LEU A 82 18.67 -6.00 -21.66
CA LEU A 82 19.53 -4.89 -21.25
C LEU A 82 20.06 -5.05 -19.82
N TYR A 83 19.39 -5.85 -18.98
CA TYR A 83 19.73 -5.99 -17.57
C TYR A 83 19.78 -7.44 -17.09
N GLU A 84 19.84 -8.39 -18.02
CA GLU A 84 19.91 -9.83 -17.72
C GLU A 84 21.14 -10.18 -16.87
N ASP A 85 22.31 -9.69 -17.26
CA ASP A 85 23.58 -9.95 -16.54
C ASP A 85 23.77 -9.04 -15.32
N SER A 86 23.31 -7.80 -15.39
CA SER A 86 23.53 -6.81 -14.32
C SER A 86 22.54 -6.97 -13.16
N HIS A 87 21.29 -7.37 -13.44
CA HIS A 87 20.22 -7.48 -12.45
C HIS A 87 19.49 -8.84 -12.56
N PRO A 88 20.15 -9.94 -12.16
CA PRO A 88 19.63 -11.30 -12.39
C PRO A 88 18.33 -11.59 -11.64
N SER A 89 18.14 -11.06 -10.43
CA SER A 89 16.90 -11.24 -9.68
C SER A 89 15.74 -10.50 -10.34
N THR A 90 15.99 -9.26 -10.78
CA THR A 90 15.01 -8.46 -11.52
C THR A 90 14.63 -9.13 -12.84
N HIS A 91 15.60 -9.64 -13.60
CA HIS A 91 15.34 -10.38 -14.82
C HIS A 91 14.45 -11.61 -14.57
N ARG A 92 14.73 -12.40 -13.52
CA ARG A 92 13.89 -13.55 -13.14
C ARG A 92 12.45 -13.15 -12.82
N ILE A 93 12.25 -12.07 -12.06
CA ILE A 93 10.90 -11.58 -11.73
C ILE A 93 10.21 -11.12 -13.01
N MET A 94 10.89 -10.32 -13.84
CA MET A 94 10.30 -9.75 -15.06
C MET A 94 9.95 -10.79 -16.12
N LYS A 95 10.71 -11.89 -16.21
CA LYS A 95 10.37 -13.04 -17.06
C LYS A 95 9.03 -13.68 -16.69
N VAL A 96 8.67 -13.65 -15.40
CA VAL A 96 7.37 -14.14 -14.93
C VAL A 96 6.29 -13.09 -15.10
N VAL A 97 6.57 -11.83 -14.72
CA VAL A 97 5.63 -10.70 -14.81
C VAL A 97 5.15 -10.48 -16.24
N ASN A 98 6.06 -10.49 -17.22
CA ASN A 98 5.74 -10.25 -18.63
C ASN A 98 5.02 -11.41 -19.32
N ARG A 99 4.82 -12.54 -18.64
CA ARG A 99 4.13 -13.71 -19.17
C ARG A 99 2.65 -13.69 -18.78
N GLY A 100 1.76 -13.67 -19.77
CA GLY A 100 0.31 -13.72 -19.53
C GLY A 100 -0.16 -12.54 -18.67
N ASP A 101 -1.08 -12.84 -17.75
CA ASP A 101 -1.68 -11.82 -16.86
C ASP A 101 -1.05 -11.88 -15.44
N ASN A 102 0.21 -12.31 -15.33
CA ASN A 102 0.88 -12.48 -14.03
C ASN A 102 1.12 -11.16 -13.29
N LEU A 103 1.22 -10.03 -14.00
CA LEU A 103 1.30 -8.72 -13.36
C LEU A 103 0.02 -8.44 -12.56
N ASP A 104 -1.15 -8.66 -13.15
CA ASP A 104 -2.44 -8.44 -12.50
C ASP A 104 -2.61 -9.36 -11.29
N ARG A 105 -2.23 -10.64 -11.43
CA ARG A 105 -2.22 -11.59 -10.30
C ARG A 105 -1.33 -11.13 -9.15
N TYR A 106 -0.13 -10.65 -9.48
CA TYR A 106 0.77 -10.08 -8.49
C TYR A 106 0.13 -8.88 -7.79
N LEU A 107 -0.45 -7.93 -8.54
CA LEU A 107 -1.08 -6.73 -7.98
C LEU A 107 -2.22 -7.06 -7.02
N MET A 108 -3.03 -8.08 -7.34
CA MET A 108 -4.10 -8.56 -6.45
C MET A 108 -3.56 -9.13 -5.14
N GLY A 109 -2.69 -10.14 -5.21
CA GLY A 109 -2.19 -10.77 -3.99
C GLY A 109 -1.32 -9.84 -3.14
N ARG A 110 -0.60 -8.93 -3.78
CA ARG A 110 0.18 -7.87 -3.11
C ARG A 110 -0.70 -6.96 -2.28
N GLN A 111 -1.87 -6.54 -2.78
CA GLN A 111 -2.73 -5.60 -2.05
C GLN A 111 -3.22 -6.21 -0.72
N PHE A 112 -3.54 -7.50 -0.71
CA PHE A 112 -3.86 -8.19 0.54
C PHE A 112 -2.65 -8.24 1.49
N LEU A 113 -1.45 -8.48 0.95
CA LEU A 113 -0.23 -8.46 1.76
C LEU A 113 0.03 -7.09 2.41
N VAL A 114 -0.21 -5.98 1.68
CA VAL A 114 -0.16 -4.62 2.25
C VAL A 114 -1.11 -4.49 3.45
N LEU A 115 -2.37 -4.90 3.29
CA LEU A 115 -3.36 -4.81 4.36
C LEU A 115 -3.03 -5.71 5.55
N ALA A 116 -2.53 -6.92 5.30
CA ALA A 116 -2.12 -7.84 6.34
C ALA A 116 -0.92 -7.31 7.15
N LEU A 117 0.07 -6.69 6.48
CA LEU A 117 1.22 -6.09 7.16
C LEU A 117 0.80 -4.88 8.00
N VAL A 118 0.00 -3.96 7.43
CA VAL A 118 -0.53 -2.81 8.18
C VAL A 118 -1.36 -3.27 9.38
N PHE A 119 -2.14 -4.34 9.25
CA PHE A 119 -2.88 -4.92 10.37
C PHE A 119 -1.95 -5.44 11.47
N VAL A 120 -0.88 -6.16 11.13
CA VAL A 120 0.12 -6.63 12.11
C VAL A 120 0.84 -5.45 12.76
N GLU A 121 1.20 -4.42 12.00
CA GLU A 121 1.82 -3.20 12.53
C GLU A 121 0.90 -2.48 13.53
N ASN A 122 -0.39 -2.37 13.23
CA ASN A 122 -1.40 -1.82 14.15
C ASN A 122 -1.50 -2.67 15.43
N LEU A 123 -1.49 -4.00 15.35
CA LEU A 123 -1.45 -4.84 16.55
C LEU A 123 -0.19 -4.62 17.40
N CYS A 124 0.93 -4.29 16.76
CA CYS A 124 2.19 -4.00 17.46
C CYS A 124 2.20 -2.62 18.11
N GLY A 125 1.69 -1.59 17.42
CA GLY A 125 1.89 -0.19 17.80
C GLY A 125 0.69 0.54 18.39
N ASP A 126 -0.54 0.03 18.20
CA ASP A 126 -1.74 0.71 18.71
C ASP A 126 -1.85 0.54 20.24
N PRO A 127 -2.07 1.64 20.98
CA PRO A 127 -2.19 1.59 22.43
C PRO A 127 -3.49 0.89 22.87
N LEU A 128 -3.42 0.04 23.89
CA LEU A 128 -4.55 -0.66 24.49
C LEU A 128 -5.43 0.27 25.32
N ASP A 129 -4.80 1.02 26.22
CA ASP A 129 -5.49 1.96 27.08
C ASP A 129 -5.42 3.35 26.44
N MET A 130 -6.54 3.76 25.84
CA MET A 130 -6.79 5.16 25.48
C MET A 130 -7.13 6.02 26.70
N ASP A 131 -6.99 5.48 27.92
CA ASP A 131 -7.33 6.18 29.14
C ASP A 131 -6.38 7.37 29.34
N LYS A 132 -6.98 8.50 29.74
CA LYS A 132 -6.43 9.87 29.59
C LYS A 132 -5.18 10.15 30.44
N SER A 133 -4.66 9.16 31.15
CA SER A 133 -3.55 9.24 32.09
C SER A 133 -2.26 8.57 31.62
N LEU A 134 -2.20 7.95 30.44
CA LEU A 134 -0.96 7.34 29.94
C LEU A 134 0.08 8.44 29.65
N GLN A 135 0.97 8.70 30.62
CA GLN A 135 2.11 9.60 30.48
C GLN A 135 3.30 8.84 29.92
N VAL A 136 3.25 8.54 28.63
CA VAL A 136 4.41 7.99 27.92
C VAL A 136 5.53 9.02 27.96
N LEU A 137 6.71 8.59 28.43
CA LEU A 137 7.92 9.43 28.58
C LEU A 137 7.72 10.72 29.41
N GLY A 138 6.70 10.78 30.28
CA GLY A 138 6.41 11.99 31.07
C GLY A 138 5.96 13.21 30.25
N MET A 139 5.52 12.99 29.00
CA MET A 139 5.09 14.07 28.11
C MET A 139 3.75 14.68 28.52
N PRO A 140 3.48 15.95 28.13
CA PRO A 140 2.18 16.57 28.31
C PRO A 140 1.04 15.72 27.73
N ILE A 141 -0.08 15.63 28.48
CA ILE A 141 -1.26 14.82 28.13
C ILE A 141 -1.81 15.16 26.74
N ILE A 142 -1.73 16.43 26.33
CA ILE A 142 -2.20 16.89 25.02
C ILE A 142 -1.42 16.20 23.88
N ILE A 143 -0.11 16.03 24.04
CA ILE A 143 0.75 15.41 23.03
C ILE A 143 0.41 13.92 22.89
N ASN A 144 0.30 13.21 24.01
CA ASN A 144 -0.09 11.79 24.00
C ASN A 144 -1.48 11.62 23.40
N LYS A 145 -2.43 12.50 23.73
CA LYS A 145 -3.78 12.44 23.16
C LYS A 145 -3.78 12.63 21.64
N ILE A 146 -2.99 13.57 21.12
CA ILE A 146 -2.93 13.83 19.68
C ILE A 146 -2.21 12.71 18.94
N PHE A 147 -1.09 12.21 19.45
CA PHE A 147 -0.23 11.28 18.70
C PHE A 147 -0.53 9.81 18.95
N LEU A 148 -0.90 9.44 20.18
CA LEU A 148 -1.15 8.05 20.57
C LEU A 148 -2.63 7.70 20.47
N ASN A 149 -3.52 8.49 21.10
CA ASN A 149 -4.93 8.12 21.15
C ASN A 149 -5.63 8.20 19.78
N THR A 150 -5.08 8.96 18.83
CA THR A 150 -5.60 8.99 17.45
C THR A 150 -4.93 7.97 16.52
N GLY A 151 -3.85 7.31 16.98
CA GLY A 151 -3.00 6.46 16.13
C GLY A 151 -2.06 7.22 15.18
N LEU A 152 -2.02 8.56 15.23
CA LEU A 152 -1.24 9.37 14.29
C LEU A 152 0.27 9.07 14.30
N ALA A 153 0.86 8.75 15.47
CA ALA A 153 2.29 8.42 15.56
C ALA A 153 2.64 7.16 14.76
N LEU A 154 1.86 6.09 14.94
CA LEU A 154 2.05 4.85 14.20
C LEU A 154 1.79 5.08 12.70
N PHE A 155 0.72 5.83 12.37
CA PHE A 155 0.41 6.20 10.99
C PHE A 155 1.59 6.91 10.30
N PHE A 156 2.15 7.97 10.91
CA PHE A 156 3.28 8.69 10.32
C PHE A 156 4.52 7.80 10.20
N MET A 157 4.81 6.99 11.22
CA MET A 157 5.93 6.06 11.18
C MET A 157 5.79 5.03 10.04
N THR A 158 4.65 4.35 9.95
CA THR A 158 4.36 3.37 8.89
C THR A 158 4.34 4.02 7.51
N ALA A 159 3.69 5.18 7.35
CA ALA A 159 3.63 5.88 6.08
C ALA A 159 5.03 6.29 5.60
N MET A 160 5.85 6.87 6.48
CA MET A 160 7.16 7.38 6.10
C MET A 160 8.20 6.28 5.92
N LEU A 161 8.29 5.30 6.83
CA LEU A 161 9.28 4.21 6.77
C LEU A 161 8.84 3.06 5.86
N GLY A 162 7.58 2.66 5.99
CA GLY A 162 7.05 1.47 5.33
C GLY A 162 6.49 1.72 3.92
N LYS A 163 6.03 2.92 3.57
CA LYS A 163 5.38 3.15 2.28
C LYS A 163 6.07 4.18 1.38
N ILE A 164 6.10 5.42 1.82
CA ILE A 164 6.42 6.58 0.97
C ILE A 164 7.90 6.58 0.59
N SER A 165 8.81 6.33 1.55
CA SER A 165 10.25 6.30 1.25
C SER A 165 10.59 5.23 0.20
N ALA A 166 10.00 4.04 0.33
CA ALA A 166 10.18 2.93 -0.61
C ALA A 166 9.73 3.31 -2.02
N GLN A 167 8.55 3.91 -2.13
CA GLN A 167 7.96 4.36 -3.38
C GLN A 167 8.79 5.45 -4.08
N VAL A 168 9.31 6.41 -3.31
CA VAL A 168 10.17 7.48 -3.85
C VAL A 168 11.50 6.90 -4.36
N ILE A 169 12.13 5.99 -3.62
CA ILE A 169 13.37 5.32 -4.04
C ILE A 169 13.11 4.47 -5.29
N ALA A 170 12.08 3.63 -5.27
CA ALA A 170 11.70 2.77 -6.37
C ALA A 170 11.40 3.56 -7.65
N SER A 171 10.75 4.74 -7.55
CA SER A 171 10.47 5.58 -8.73
C SER A 171 11.72 6.05 -9.48
N ARG A 172 12.88 6.09 -8.82
CA ARG A 172 14.16 6.53 -9.41
C ARG A 172 15.08 5.37 -9.78
N CYS A 173 15.10 4.31 -8.97
CA CYS A 173 16.02 3.19 -9.09
C CYS A 173 15.23 1.86 -9.17
N MET A 174 14.28 1.75 -10.11
CA MET A 174 13.37 0.60 -10.22
C MET A 174 14.12 -0.73 -10.33
N LEU A 175 15.13 -0.81 -11.22
CA LEU A 175 15.90 -2.04 -11.45
C LEU A 175 16.67 -2.48 -10.20
N ASP A 176 17.37 -1.55 -9.55
CA ASP A 176 18.16 -1.82 -8.35
C ASP A 176 17.27 -2.26 -7.17
N TYR A 177 16.11 -1.60 -7.02
CA TYR A 177 15.21 -1.82 -5.88
C TYR A 177 14.69 -3.26 -5.82
N VAL A 178 14.28 -3.83 -6.96
CA VAL A 178 13.77 -5.22 -7.03
C VAL A 178 14.85 -6.27 -7.29
N ASN A 179 16.13 -5.89 -7.40
CA ASN A 179 17.23 -6.82 -7.63
C ASN A 179 17.72 -7.50 -6.34
N THR A 180 16.80 -7.96 -5.50
CA THR A 180 17.13 -8.61 -4.23
C THR A 180 16.39 -9.93 -4.10
N LEU A 181 16.96 -10.87 -3.33
CA LEU A 181 16.28 -12.13 -3.03
C LEU A 181 14.97 -11.88 -2.26
N PHE A 182 14.95 -10.84 -1.43
CA PHE A 182 13.76 -10.44 -0.67
C PHE A 182 12.62 -9.93 -1.56
N ALA A 183 12.95 -9.19 -2.63
CA ALA A 183 11.97 -8.80 -3.65
C ALA A 183 11.39 -10.02 -4.36
N LEU A 184 12.23 -10.98 -4.74
CA LEU A 184 11.79 -12.23 -5.36
C LEU A 184 10.91 -13.05 -4.42
N PHE A 185 11.29 -13.18 -3.16
CA PHE A 185 10.48 -13.83 -2.13
C PHE A 185 9.10 -13.16 -2.01
N THR A 186 9.06 -11.83 -1.84
CA THR A 186 7.82 -11.06 -1.70
C THR A 186 6.93 -11.19 -2.94
N PHE A 187 7.52 -11.20 -4.13
CA PHE A 187 6.81 -11.43 -5.39
C PHE A 187 6.14 -12.80 -5.43
N GLN A 188 6.84 -13.87 -5.03
CA GLN A 188 6.25 -15.22 -5.00
C GLN A 188 5.17 -15.37 -3.93
N ILE A 189 5.35 -14.78 -2.74
CA ILE A 189 4.32 -14.76 -1.70
C ILE A 189 3.05 -14.06 -2.19
N SER A 190 3.19 -12.92 -2.87
CA SER A 190 2.04 -12.21 -3.46
C SER A 190 1.29 -13.10 -4.46
N ARG A 191 2.01 -13.84 -5.32
CA ARG A 191 1.37 -14.79 -6.25
C ARG A 191 0.73 -15.98 -5.55
N LEU A 192 1.31 -16.46 -4.45
CA LEU A 192 0.73 -17.53 -3.64
C LEU A 192 -0.59 -17.09 -2.98
N ILE A 193 -0.64 -15.85 -2.48
CA ILE A 193 -1.86 -15.25 -1.93
C ILE A 193 -2.95 -15.16 -3.00
N GLU A 194 -2.63 -14.73 -4.21
CA GLU A 194 -3.61 -14.75 -5.30
C GLU A 194 -4.09 -16.17 -5.62
N ALA A 195 -3.14 -17.12 -5.70
CA ALA A 195 -3.46 -18.52 -5.98
C ALA A 195 -4.42 -19.15 -4.95
N SER A 196 -4.36 -18.71 -3.69
CA SER A 196 -5.26 -19.16 -2.61
C SER A 196 -6.75 -18.95 -2.92
N GLY A 197 -7.10 -17.97 -3.78
CA GLY A 197 -8.47 -17.69 -4.15
C GLY A 197 -9.21 -16.69 -3.27
N LEU A 198 -8.60 -16.22 -2.17
CA LEU A 198 -9.26 -15.33 -1.20
C LEU A 198 -9.81 -14.03 -1.82
N LEU A 199 -9.19 -13.54 -2.89
CA LEU A 199 -9.49 -12.25 -3.53
C LEU A 199 -10.18 -12.38 -4.89
N HIS A 200 -10.61 -13.58 -5.28
CA HIS A 200 -11.12 -13.84 -6.63
C HIS A 200 -12.40 -13.07 -6.99
N CYS A 201 -13.16 -12.55 -6.01
CA CYS A 201 -14.28 -11.66 -6.29
C CYS A 201 -13.85 -10.37 -7.03
N CYS A 202 -12.59 -9.94 -6.88
CA CYS A 202 -12.06 -8.77 -7.59
C CYS A 202 -12.04 -8.95 -9.12
N TYR A 203 -11.90 -10.19 -9.63
CA TYR A 203 -12.00 -10.45 -11.08
C TYR A 203 -13.43 -10.26 -11.61
N LEU A 204 -14.46 -10.49 -10.78
CA LEU A 204 -15.83 -10.14 -11.14
C LEU A 204 -16.01 -8.62 -11.22
N SER A 205 -15.49 -7.90 -10.23
CA SER A 205 -15.49 -6.43 -10.24
C SER A 205 -14.77 -5.89 -11.47
N GLN A 206 -13.60 -6.45 -11.82
CA GLN A 206 -12.86 -6.10 -13.03
C GLN A 206 -13.72 -6.30 -14.29
N THR A 207 -14.39 -7.45 -14.39
CA THR A 207 -15.27 -7.77 -15.53
C THR A 207 -16.45 -6.80 -15.61
N PHE A 208 -17.08 -6.49 -14.47
CA PHE A 208 -18.18 -5.53 -14.37
C PHE A 208 -17.76 -4.13 -14.82
N PHE A 209 -16.64 -3.62 -14.33
CA PHE A 209 -16.16 -2.29 -14.70
C PHE A 209 -15.68 -2.23 -16.16
N SER A 210 -15.09 -3.31 -16.68
CA SER A 210 -14.69 -3.40 -18.08
C SER A 210 -15.90 -3.39 -19.01
N TRP A 211 -16.96 -4.12 -18.63
CA TRP A 211 -18.25 -4.06 -19.31
C TRP A 211 -18.88 -2.67 -19.25
N ALA A 212 -18.89 -2.05 -18.06
CA ALA A 212 -19.44 -0.70 -17.88
C ALA A 212 -18.64 0.39 -18.63
N ALA A 213 -17.33 0.20 -18.79
CA ALA A 213 -16.45 1.08 -19.56
C ALA A 213 -16.48 0.82 -21.07
N GLY A 214 -17.13 -0.26 -21.52
CA GLY A 214 -17.16 -0.65 -22.93
C GLY A 214 -15.81 -1.10 -23.49
N GLN A 215 -14.87 -1.50 -22.64
CA GLN A 215 -13.55 -1.99 -23.04
C GLN A 215 -13.40 -3.45 -22.57
N PRO A 216 -13.57 -4.45 -23.47
CA PRO A 216 -13.49 -5.85 -23.08
C PRO A 216 -12.06 -6.18 -22.60
N LEU A 217 -11.97 -7.03 -21.56
CA LEU A 217 -10.69 -7.49 -21.03
C LEU A 217 -9.98 -8.39 -22.05
N GLU A 218 -8.86 -7.91 -22.59
CA GLU A 218 -7.98 -8.71 -23.42
C GLU A 218 -7.04 -9.53 -22.53
N THR A 219 -7.38 -10.81 -22.30
CA THR A 219 -6.47 -11.74 -21.61
C THR A 219 -5.39 -12.22 -22.55
N LYS A 220 -4.16 -12.31 -22.04
CA LYS A 220 -3.02 -12.89 -22.78
C LYS A 220 -2.90 -14.40 -22.58
N GLU A 221 -3.86 -15.03 -21.91
CA GLU A 221 -3.82 -16.44 -21.56
C GLU A 221 -4.72 -17.31 -22.47
N ALA A 222 -4.34 -18.58 -22.60
CA ALA A 222 -5.14 -19.57 -23.30
C ALA A 222 -6.43 -19.87 -22.54
N ASN A 223 -7.45 -20.33 -23.27
CA ASN A 223 -8.72 -20.75 -22.68
C ASN A 223 -8.52 -21.78 -21.58
N ARG A 224 -9.14 -21.52 -20.43
CA ARG A 224 -9.04 -22.39 -19.25
C ARG A 224 -9.67 -23.75 -19.54
N SER A 225 -9.02 -24.84 -19.11
CA SER A 225 -9.60 -26.17 -19.13
C SER A 225 -10.87 -26.23 -18.27
N TRP A 226 -11.74 -27.22 -18.51
CA TRP A 226 -12.99 -27.37 -17.76
C TRP A 226 -12.76 -27.48 -16.24
N ILE A 227 -11.73 -28.23 -15.81
CA ILE A 227 -11.30 -28.31 -14.41
C ILE A 227 -10.87 -26.94 -13.90
N GLY A 228 -10.06 -26.24 -14.70
CA GLY A 228 -9.60 -24.89 -14.38
C GLY A 228 -10.73 -23.89 -14.22
N GLN A 229 -11.81 -24.02 -15.01
CA GLN A 229 -13.01 -23.18 -14.89
C GLN A 229 -13.77 -23.47 -13.60
N ILE A 230 -13.96 -24.74 -13.23
CA ILE A 230 -14.63 -25.12 -11.97
C ILE A 230 -13.82 -24.58 -10.77
N LEU A 231 -12.51 -24.79 -10.75
CA LEU A 231 -11.64 -24.28 -9.67
C LEU A 231 -11.61 -22.75 -9.62
N PHE A 232 -11.73 -22.08 -10.76
CA PHE A 232 -11.83 -20.63 -10.81
C PHE A 232 -13.12 -20.13 -10.17
N TRP A 233 -14.28 -20.64 -10.62
CA TRP A 233 -15.59 -20.23 -10.10
C TRP A 233 -15.81 -20.65 -8.64
N GLY A 234 -15.27 -21.79 -8.21
CA GLY A 234 -15.27 -22.20 -6.81
C GLY A 234 -14.55 -21.18 -5.91
N ARG A 235 -13.37 -20.71 -6.34
CA ARG A 235 -12.62 -19.65 -5.63
C ARG A 235 -13.37 -18.31 -5.63
N VAL A 236 -14.02 -17.96 -6.74
CA VAL A 236 -14.88 -16.76 -6.82
C VAL A 236 -16.03 -16.83 -5.81
N LEU A 237 -16.74 -17.97 -5.75
CA LEU A 237 -17.85 -18.17 -4.81
C LEU A 237 -17.37 -18.08 -3.35
N MET A 238 -16.24 -18.73 -3.02
CA MET A 238 -15.62 -18.65 -1.70
C MET A 238 -15.27 -17.21 -1.33
N SER A 239 -14.62 -16.48 -2.24
CA SER A 239 -14.24 -15.08 -2.02
C SER A 239 -15.46 -14.17 -1.80
N LEU A 240 -16.55 -14.38 -2.55
CA LEU A 240 -17.81 -13.67 -2.35
C LEU A 240 -18.44 -13.97 -0.98
N ALA A 241 -18.42 -15.23 -0.55
CA ALA A 241 -18.94 -15.61 0.76
C ALA A 241 -18.14 -14.98 1.91
N ILE A 242 -16.81 -14.99 1.81
CA ILE A 242 -15.92 -14.33 2.78
C ILE A 242 -16.21 -12.82 2.81
N LEU A 243 -16.26 -12.16 1.65
CA LEU A 243 -16.57 -10.73 1.57
C LEU A 243 -17.93 -10.40 2.18
N GLY A 244 -18.97 -11.18 1.86
CA GLY A 244 -20.31 -11.00 2.41
C GLY A 244 -20.36 -11.13 3.93
N MET A 245 -19.66 -12.14 4.49
CA MET A 245 -19.55 -12.30 5.94
C MET A 245 -18.78 -11.14 6.58
N SER A 246 -17.59 -10.80 6.06
CA SER A 246 -16.78 -9.71 6.58
C SER A 246 -17.56 -8.39 6.58
N PHE A 247 -18.28 -8.11 5.51
CA PHE A 247 -19.11 -6.92 5.39
C PHE A 247 -20.27 -6.91 6.39
N ALA A 248 -20.95 -8.05 6.59
CA ALA A 248 -22.01 -8.17 7.59
C ALA A 248 -21.49 -7.94 9.01
N VAL A 249 -20.33 -8.50 9.36
CA VAL A 249 -19.69 -8.31 10.67
C VAL A 249 -19.27 -6.85 10.86
N THR A 250 -18.64 -6.23 9.86
CA THR A 250 -18.22 -4.81 9.95
C THR A 250 -19.41 -3.87 10.08
N LEU A 251 -20.47 -4.06 9.28
CA LEU A 251 -21.68 -3.25 9.40
C LEU A 251 -22.36 -3.44 10.74
N SER A 252 -22.46 -4.69 11.23
CA SER A 252 -22.99 -4.96 12.57
C SER A 252 -22.20 -4.22 13.64
N ALA A 253 -20.87 -4.28 13.60
CA ALA A 253 -20.01 -3.57 14.55
C ALA A 253 -20.22 -2.05 14.49
N LEU A 254 -20.33 -1.47 13.29
CA LEU A 254 -20.60 -0.03 13.10
C LEU A 254 -21.96 0.38 13.67
N PHE A 255 -23.02 -0.38 13.39
CA PHE A 255 -24.37 -0.08 13.88
C PHE A 255 -24.50 -0.24 15.40
N HIS A 256 -23.70 -1.11 16.02
CA HIS A 256 -23.68 -1.32 17.47
C HIS A 256 -22.61 -0.47 18.19
N GLY A 257 -21.89 0.41 17.48
CA GLY A 257 -20.87 1.26 18.09
C GLY A 257 -19.64 0.51 18.62
N GLN A 258 -19.38 -0.71 18.13
CA GLN A 258 -18.26 -1.55 18.54
C GLN A 258 -16.98 -1.25 17.73
N THR A 259 -16.83 -0.02 17.25
CA THR A 259 -15.71 0.40 16.40
C THR A 259 -14.95 1.55 17.06
N THR A 260 -13.75 1.82 16.57
CA THR A 260 -12.88 2.91 17.06
C THR A 260 -13.30 4.30 16.56
N MET A 261 -14.55 4.45 16.07
CA MET A 261 -15.07 5.74 15.62
C MET A 261 -15.19 6.72 16.80
N TRP A 262 -14.96 8.01 16.56
CA TRP A 262 -14.98 9.03 17.61
C TRP A 262 -16.29 9.07 18.41
N ASP A 263 -16.13 9.23 19.73
CA ASP A 263 -17.23 9.49 20.64
C ASP A 263 -18.05 10.71 20.16
N GLY A 264 -19.35 10.51 19.96
CA GLY A 264 -20.28 11.56 19.53
C GLY A 264 -20.70 11.50 18.06
N VAL A 265 -20.13 10.60 17.25
CA VAL A 265 -20.63 10.36 15.88
C VAL A 265 -21.80 9.35 15.94
N PRO A 266 -23.00 9.70 15.44
CA PRO A 266 -24.11 8.76 15.40
C PRO A 266 -23.78 7.54 14.53
N ASN A 267 -24.20 6.34 14.97
CA ASN A 267 -23.85 5.08 14.30
C ASN A 267 -24.23 5.07 12.80
N GLY A 268 -25.38 5.65 12.44
CA GLY A 268 -25.77 5.79 11.03
C GLY A 268 -24.83 6.66 10.20
N VAL A 269 -24.29 7.73 10.80
CA VAL A 269 -23.28 8.60 10.15
C VAL A 269 -21.95 7.85 10.01
N ALA A 270 -21.55 7.05 11.02
CA ALA A 270 -20.35 6.22 10.94
C ALA A 270 -20.39 5.24 9.76
N VAL A 271 -21.56 4.64 9.47
CA VAL A 271 -21.75 3.76 8.31
C VAL A 271 -21.61 4.53 6.99
N VAL A 272 -22.21 5.71 6.88
CA VAL A 272 -22.07 6.56 5.67
C VAL A 272 -20.61 6.94 5.45
N LEU A 273 -19.93 7.39 6.51
CA LEU A 273 -18.51 7.74 6.46
C LEU A 273 -17.63 6.55 6.06
N PHE A 274 -17.93 5.35 6.56
CA PHE A 274 -17.22 4.12 6.17
C PHE A 274 -17.26 3.90 4.64
N PHE A 275 -18.43 4.02 4.00
CA PHE A 275 -18.52 3.88 2.54
C PHE A 275 -17.80 4.99 1.80
N VAL A 276 -17.93 6.24 2.27
CA VAL A 276 -17.24 7.39 1.67
C VAL A 276 -15.73 7.19 1.71
N PHE A 277 -15.18 6.82 2.87
CA PHE A 277 -13.74 6.58 3.01
C PHE A 277 -13.27 5.36 2.20
N MET A 278 -14.03 4.26 2.16
CA MET A 278 -13.69 3.13 1.29
C MET A 278 -13.62 3.52 -0.19
N MET A 279 -14.56 4.34 -0.67
CA MET A 279 -14.54 4.84 -2.04
C MET A 279 -13.31 5.72 -2.31
N ILE A 280 -12.99 6.63 -1.39
CA ILE A 280 -11.80 7.51 -1.52
C ILE A 280 -10.52 6.68 -1.53
N VAL A 281 -10.33 5.78 -0.56
CA VAL A 281 -9.12 4.95 -0.47
C VAL A 281 -8.99 4.04 -1.69
N GLY A 282 -10.08 3.38 -2.12
CA GLY A 282 -10.07 2.55 -3.32
C GLY A 282 -9.71 3.34 -4.58
N MET A 283 -10.18 4.58 -4.69
CA MET A 283 -9.84 5.47 -5.79
C MET A 283 -8.37 5.90 -5.76
N LEU A 284 -7.83 6.26 -4.60
CA LEU A 284 -6.43 6.69 -4.44
C LEU A 284 -5.44 5.56 -4.76
N GLU A 285 -5.76 4.33 -4.36
CA GLU A 285 -4.95 3.15 -4.70
C GLU A 285 -5.05 2.81 -6.21
N GLY A 286 -6.26 2.85 -6.77
CA GLY A 286 -6.47 2.62 -8.21
C GLY A 286 -5.75 3.67 -9.07
N MET A 287 -5.81 4.95 -8.66
CA MET A 287 -5.12 6.05 -9.34
C MET A 287 -3.60 5.88 -9.31
N GLN A 288 -3.01 5.41 -8.20
CA GLN A 288 -1.56 5.18 -8.15
C GLN A 288 -1.11 4.17 -9.21
N ILE A 289 -1.79 3.03 -9.31
CA ILE A 289 -1.46 2.01 -10.33
C ILE A 289 -1.67 2.59 -11.73
N ALA A 290 -2.81 3.25 -11.96
CA ALA A 290 -3.13 3.86 -13.24
C ALA A 290 -2.08 4.90 -13.66
N PHE A 291 -1.64 5.77 -12.75
CA PHE A 291 -0.64 6.80 -13.06
C PHE A 291 0.73 6.21 -13.37
N PHE A 292 1.12 5.11 -12.71
CA PHE A 292 2.35 4.40 -13.06
C PHE A 292 2.29 3.77 -14.45
N ALA A 293 1.14 3.21 -14.84
CA ALA A 293 0.93 2.66 -16.17
C ALA A 293 0.91 3.78 -17.23
N VAL A 294 0.15 4.84 -16.97
CA VAL A 294 0.00 5.99 -17.87
C VAL A 294 1.31 6.74 -18.06
N ALA A 295 2.19 6.80 -17.05
CA ALA A 295 3.53 7.38 -17.17
C ALA A 295 4.40 6.76 -18.27
N ARG A 296 3.97 5.63 -18.85
CA ARG A 296 4.68 4.89 -19.90
C ARG A 296 4.00 4.89 -21.25
N MET A 297 2.75 5.33 -21.31
CA MET A 297 2.02 5.47 -22.57
C MET A 297 2.61 6.63 -23.38
N THR A 298 2.53 6.60 -24.70
CA THR A 298 2.94 7.75 -25.53
C THR A 298 1.99 8.93 -25.31
N GLU A 299 2.42 10.14 -25.62
CA GLU A 299 1.55 11.32 -25.50
C GLU A 299 0.28 11.18 -26.36
N GLU A 300 0.42 10.59 -27.54
CA GLU A 300 -0.71 10.27 -28.43
C GLU A 300 -1.71 9.33 -27.77
N GLU A 301 -1.24 8.26 -27.12
CA GLU A 301 -2.10 7.32 -26.39
C GLU A 301 -2.79 7.96 -25.18
N ARG A 302 -2.08 8.83 -24.44
CA ARG A 302 -2.65 9.58 -23.30
C ARG A 302 -3.71 10.58 -23.72
N SER A 303 -3.57 11.15 -24.93
CA SER A 303 -4.44 12.20 -25.45
C SER A 303 -5.80 11.71 -25.97
N ARG A 304 -6.00 10.38 -26.06
CA ARG A 304 -7.24 9.78 -26.58
C ARG A 304 -8.49 10.09 -25.76
N SER A 305 -8.34 10.36 -24.47
CA SER A 305 -9.44 10.74 -23.58
C SER A 305 -9.22 12.13 -23.02
N PHE A 306 -10.26 12.97 -23.06
CA PHE A 306 -10.21 14.35 -22.58
C PHE A 306 -9.78 14.43 -21.10
N TRP A 307 -10.37 13.60 -20.24
CA TRP A 307 -10.04 13.57 -18.82
C TRP A 307 -8.66 12.98 -18.55
N ALA A 308 -8.28 11.93 -19.29
CA ALA A 308 -6.94 11.34 -19.16
C ALA A 308 -5.86 12.37 -19.52
N LYS A 309 -6.06 13.12 -20.60
CA LYS A 309 -5.15 14.19 -21.04
C LYS A 309 -4.98 15.26 -19.95
N ARG A 310 -6.08 15.83 -19.45
CA ARG A 310 -6.04 16.86 -18.39
C ARG A 310 -5.30 16.40 -17.14
N THR A 311 -5.53 15.15 -16.72
CA THR A 311 -4.84 14.58 -15.56
C THR A 311 -3.35 14.35 -15.85
N CYS A 312 -3.00 13.87 -17.05
CA CYS A 312 -1.61 13.71 -17.47
C CYS A 312 -0.87 15.05 -17.55
N ASP A 313 -1.51 16.09 -18.10
CA ASP A 313 -0.92 17.43 -18.22
C ASP A 313 -0.55 17.99 -16.85
N VAL A 314 -1.35 17.71 -15.82
CA VAL A 314 -1.04 18.06 -14.43
C VAL A 314 0.05 17.15 -13.85
N LEU A 315 -0.05 15.84 -14.00
CA LEU A 315 0.89 14.87 -13.43
C LEU A 315 2.31 15.00 -13.98
N PHE A 316 2.45 15.28 -15.27
CA PHE A 316 3.72 15.40 -15.98
C PHE A 316 4.12 16.85 -16.27
N GLY A 317 3.29 17.82 -15.91
CA GLY A 317 3.60 19.24 -16.05
C GLY A 317 4.68 19.71 -15.07
N GLY A 318 5.47 20.72 -15.49
CA GLY A 318 6.50 21.36 -14.67
C GLY A 318 7.77 20.51 -14.49
N ASP A 319 8.44 20.66 -13.34
CA ASP A 319 9.75 20.05 -13.05
C ASP A 319 9.68 18.54 -12.70
N GLY A 320 8.60 17.84 -13.06
CA GLY A 320 8.41 16.42 -12.72
C GLY A 320 8.15 16.13 -11.23
N ARG A 321 7.74 17.15 -10.45
CA ARG A 321 7.43 17.00 -9.01
C ARG A 321 6.03 16.51 -8.71
N ASN A 322 5.10 16.60 -9.66
CA ASN A 322 3.68 16.39 -9.40
C ASN A 322 3.33 14.91 -9.20
N LEU A 323 3.89 14.00 -10.00
CA LEU A 323 3.72 12.55 -9.79
C LEU A 323 4.29 12.07 -8.44
N PRO A 324 5.56 12.37 -8.07
CA PRO A 324 6.05 12.09 -6.72
C PRO A 324 5.24 12.80 -5.61
N GLY A 325 4.76 14.02 -5.87
CA GLY A 325 3.92 14.76 -4.93
C GLY A 325 2.58 14.09 -4.65
N PHE A 326 1.90 13.58 -5.69
CA PHE A 326 0.69 12.77 -5.55
C PHE A 326 0.96 11.50 -4.73
N MET A 327 2.07 10.82 -5.02
CA MET A 327 2.44 9.60 -4.29
C MET A 327 2.67 9.82 -2.80
N VAL A 328 3.21 10.98 -2.42
CA VAL A 328 3.41 11.37 -1.02
C VAL A 328 2.11 11.82 -0.35
N GLY A 329 1.19 12.43 -1.10
CA GLY A 329 -0.02 13.06 -0.55
C GLY A 329 -1.28 12.19 -0.49
N ARG A 330 -1.32 11.06 -1.21
CA ARG A 330 -2.46 10.12 -1.21
C ARG A 330 -2.53 9.31 0.09
#